data_AF-A0A3N5QJR7-F1
#
_entry.id   AF-A0A3N5QJR7-F1
#
_cell.length_a   1.000
_cell.length_b   1.000
_cell.length_c   1.000
_cell.angle_alpha   90.00
_cell.angle_beta   90.00
_cell.angle_gamma   90.00
#
_symmetry.space_group_name_H-M   'P 1'
#
loop_
_entity.id
_entity.type
_entity.pdbx_description
1 polymer ?
#
loop_
_entity_poly.entity_id
_entity_poly.type
_entity_poly.pdbx_seq_one_letter_code
_entity_poly.pdbx_strand_id
1 'polypeptide(L)'
;MEEEWVVKRCQLRQVWLEHPEWSRQKMAEAVGCSKSWVKKWLHRIRSVPLEDQQVMYGLSRTPKHPPPGFSPEVINKILEIRDHPPRLLGRTPGPLTIL
;
A
#
# COMPACT_ATOMS: atom_id res chain seq x y z
N MET A 1 -9.94 -2.25 8.13
CA MET A 1 -9.44 -0.86 7.98
C MET A 1 -7.93 -0.80 8.26
N GLU A 2 -7.16 0.22 7.84
CA GLU A 2 -5.71 0.28 8.16
C GLU A 2 -5.46 0.36 9.67
N GLU A 3 -6.34 1.02 10.41
CA GLU A 3 -6.31 1.13 11.88
C GLU A 3 -6.28 -0.24 12.58
N GLU A 4 -7.13 -1.18 12.15
CA GLU A 4 -7.14 -2.56 12.67
C GLU A 4 -5.78 -3.25 12.49
N TRP A 5 -5.13 -3.00 11.36
CA TRP A 5 -3.82 -3.57 11.09
C TRP A 5 -2.70 -2.91 11.88
N VAL A 6 -2.79 -1.60 12.13
CA VAL A 6 -1.87 -0.89 13.04
C VAL A 6 -1.98 -1.50 14.43
N VAL A 7 -3.19 -1.72 14.95
CA VAL A 7 -3.43 -2.38 16.24
C VAL A 7 -2.78 -3.77 16.29
N LYS A 8 -2.96 -4.60 15.26
CA LYS A 8 -2.32 -5.93 15.19
C LYS A 8 -0.79 -5.86 15.19
N ARG A 9 -0.19 -4.86 14.53
CA ARG A 9 1.28 -4.67 14.50
C ARG A 9 1.80 -4.23 15.87
N CYS A 10 1.07 -3.33 16.56
CA CYS A 10 1.38 -2.93 17.93
C CYS A 10 1.29 -4.13 18.90
N GLN A 11 0.23 -4.94 18.80
CA GLN A 11 0.08 -6.17 19.59
C GLN A 11 1.24 -7.13 19.34
N LEU A 12 1.66 -7.32 18.09
CA LEU A 12 2.83 -8.15 17.79
C LEU A 12 4.12 -7.61 18.43
N ARG A 13 4.31 -6.28 18.45
CA ARG A 13 5.46 -5.67 19.12
C ARG A 13 5.45 -5.97 20.61
N GLN A 14 4.30 -5.80 21.26
CA GLN A 14 4.14 -6.10 22.69
C GLN A 14 4.45 -7.57 22.99
N VAL A 15 3.83 -8.51 22.26
CA VAL A 15 4.10 -9.94 22.42
C VAL A 15 5.57 -10.28 22.22
N TRP A 16 6.25 -9.64 21.26
CA TRP A 16 7.68 -9.86 21.05
C TRP A 16 8.55 -9.31 22.19
N LEU A 17 8.17 -8.17 22.79
CA LEU A 17 8.89 -7.59 23.92
C LEU A 17 8.69 -8.41 25.21
N GLU A 18 7.48 -8.89 25.45
CA GLU A 18 7.13 -9.71 26.62
C GLU A 18 7.69 -11.14 26.52
N HIS A 19 7.72 -11.69 25.30
CA HIS A 19 8.07 -13.08 25.04
C HIS A 19 9.03 -13.23 23.84
N PRO A 20 10.27 -12.74 23.94
CA PRO A 20 11.24 -12.78 22.84
C PRO A 20 11.62 -14.20 22.41
N GLU A 21 11.48 -15.18 23.30
CA GLU A 21 11.77 -16.60 23.08
C GLU A 21 10.66 -17.36 22.33
N TRP A 22 9.47 -16.76 22.19
CA TRP A 22 8.35 -17.46 21.56
C TRP A 22 8.61 -17.76 20.08
N SER A 23 8.13 -18.93 19.66
CA SER A 23 8.13 -19.27 18.25
C SER A 23 7.19 -18.33 17.49
N ARG A 24 7.51 -18.08 16.21
CA ARG A 24 6.65 -17.27 15.31
C ARG A 24 5.23 -17.80 15.20
N GLN A 25 5.03 -19.10 15.44
CA GLN A 25 3.72 -19.73 15.41
C GLN A 25 2.91 -19.38 16.67
N LYS A 26 3.52 -19.43 17.84
CA LYS A 26 2.88 -19.03 19.10
C LYS A 26 2.53 -17.53 19.10
N MET A 27 3.40 -16.68 18.57
CA MET A 27 3.10 -15.25 18.37
C MET A 27 1.94 -15.02 17.39
N ALA A 28 1.84 -15.85 16.34
CA ALA A 28 0.76 -15.78 15.36
C ALA A 28 -0.59 -16.15 15.97
N GLU A 29 -0.62 -17.19 16.81
CA GLU A 29 -1.80 -17.59 17.58
C GLU A 29 -2.23 -16.49 18.56
N ALA A 30 -1.28 -15.90 19.30
CA ALA A 30 -1.56 -14.83 20.27
C ALA A 30 -2.14 -13.56 19.61
N VAL A 31 -1.62 -13.17 18.44
CA VAL A 31 -2.08 -11.97 17.71
C VAL A 31 -3.30 -12.28 16.83
N GLY A 32 -3.62 -13.56 16.57
CA GLY A 32 -4.68 -13.97 15.64
C GLY A 32 -4.34 -13.63 14.18
N CYS A 33 -3.09 -13.89 13.77
CA CYS A 33 -2.58 -13.60 12.42
C CYS A 33 -1.86 -14.82 11.85
N SER A 34 -1.48 -14.79 10.57
CA SER A 34 -0.72 -15.89 9.97
C SER A 34 0.78 -15.84 10.32
N LYS A 35 1.43 -17.00 10.35
CA LYS A 35 2.88 -17.13 10.58
C LYS A 35 3.72 -16.33 9.56
N SER A 36 3.28 -16.26 8.31
CA SER A 36 3.95 -15.49 7.25
C SER A 36 3.86 -13.98 7.51
N TRP A 37 2.72 -13.51 7.99
CA TRP A 37 2.52 -12.13 8.42
C TRP A 37 3.43 -11.77 9.59
N VAL A 38 3.47 -12.62 10.63
CA VAL A 38 4.35 -12.44 11.79
C VAL A 38 5.82 -12.41 11.37
N LYS A 39 6.27 -13.35 10.52
CA LYS A 39 7.65 -13.37 10.01
C LYS A 39 8.03 -12.04 9.36
N LYS A 40 7.16 -11.51 8.50
CA LYS A 40 7.39 -10.25 7.77
C LYS A 40 7.45 -9.05 8.71
N TRP A 41 6.47 -8.92 9.60
CA TRP A 41 6.36 -7.74 10.46
C TRP A 41 7.36 -7.76 11.60
N LEU A 42 7.68 -8.92 12.17
CA LEU A 42 8.72 -9.03 13.17
C LEU A 42 10.09 -8.60 12.62
N HIS A 43 10.38 -8.95 11.36
CA HIS A 43 11.60 -8.48 10.70
C HIS A 43 11.64 -6.95 10.60
N ARG A 44 10.52 -6.31 10.22
CA ARG A 44 10.42 -4.85 10.12
C ARG A 44 10.53 -4.15 11.47
N ILE A 45 9.82 -4.67 12.47
CA ILE A 45 9.85 -4.13 13.84
C ILE A 45 11.27 -4.19 14.41
N ARG A 46 12.03 -5.25 14.10
CA ARG A 46 13.42 -5.42 14.55
C ARG A 46 14.44 -4.61 13.74
N SER A 47 14.09 -4.15 12.54
CA SER A 47 15.00 -3.38 11.69
C SER A 47 15.01 -1.88 11.97
N VAL A 48 14.17 -1.41 12.92
CA VAL A 48 14.06 0.00 13.30
C VAL A 48 14.23 0.17 14.81
N PRO A 49 14.60 1.38 15.28
CA PRO A 49 14.59 1.70 16.71
C PRO A 49 13.22 1.49 17.37
N LEU A 50 13.21 1.28 18.69
CA LEU A 50 11.97 1.02 19.43
C LEU A 50 11.05 2.26 19.45
N GLU A 51 11.64 3.44 19.35
CA GLU A 51 11.00 4.74 19.38
C GLU A 51 10.30 5.06 18.05
N ASP A 52 10.71 4.39 16.96
CA ASP A 52 10.11 4.60 15.65
C ASP A 52 8.74 3.92 15.56
N GLN A 53 7.69 4.74 15.69
CA GLN A 53 6.30 4.32 15.54
C GLN A 53 5.84 4.24 14.08
N GLN A 54 6.57 4.85 13.14
CA GLN A 54 6.19 4.89 11.72
C GLN A 54 6.19 3.49 11.10
N VAL A 55 7.01 2.59 11.62
CA VAL A 55 7.04 1.18 11.19
C VAL A 55 5.70 0.47 11.37
N MET A 56 4.82 0.96 12.25
CA MET A 56 3.50 0.37 12.46
C MET A 56 2.51 0.72 11.35
N TYR A 57 2.83 1.65 10.46
CA TYR A 57 1.99 2.01 9.32
C TYR A 57 2.42 1.25 8.05
N GLY A 58 1.45 1.01 7.17
CA GLY A 58 1.72 0.36 5.89
C GLY A 58 2.62 1.25 5.04
N LEU A 59 3.59 0.65 4.35
CA LEU A 59 4.28 1.38 3.28
C LEU A 59 3.28 1.68 2.17
N SER A 60 3.52 2.79 1.46
CA SER A 60 2.76 3.12 0.27
C SER A 60 2.67 1.92 -0.67
N ARG A 61 1.48 1.69 -1.22
CA ARG A 61 1.24 0.72 -2.28
C ARG A 61 1.64 1.27 -3.65
N THR A 62 2.24 2.46 -3.72
CA THR A 62 2.77 3.02 -4.96
C THR A 62 3.74 2.02 -5.59
N PRO A 63 3.55 1.67 -6.87
CA PRO A 63 4.47 0.78 -7.58
C PRO A 63 5.91 1.28 -7.51
N LYS A 64 6.87 0.38 -7.22
CA LYS A 64 8.31 0.70 -7.29
C LYS A 64 8.75 1.09 -8.69
N HIS A 65 8.10 0.51 -9.70
CA HIS A 65 8.30 0.80 -11.10
C HIS A 65 7.02 1.45 -11.60
N PRO A 66 6.92 2.78 -11.59
CA PRO A 66 5.78 3.44 -12.21
C PRO A 66 5.77 3.11 -13.71
N PRO A 67 4.58 3.01 -14.33
CA PRO A 67 4.51 2.93 -15.79
C PRO A 67 5.20 4.16 -16.39
N PRO A 68 5.77 4.04 -17.61
CA PRO A 68 6.31 5.20 -18.29
C PRO A 68 5.22 6.28 -18.41
N GLY A 69 5.61 7.53 -18.15
CA GLY A 69 4.70 8.66 -18.35
C GLY A 69 4.34 8.80 -19.83
N PHE A 70 3.14 9.32 -20.10
CA PHE A 70 2.80 9.75 -21.46
C PHE A 70 3.54 11.03 -21.82
N SER A 71 3.85 11.21 -23.10
CA SER A 71 4.47 12.44 -23.56
C SER A 71 3.51 13.63 -23.36
N PRO A 72 4.02 14.85 -23.13
CA PRO A 72 3.18 16.04 -22.96
C PRO A 72 2.22 16.25 -24.15
N GLU A 73 2.65 15.92 -25.37
CA GLU A 73 1.84 16.04 -26.58
C GLU A 73 0.61 15.13 -26.53
N VAL A 74 0.77 13.88 -26.09
CA VAL A 74 -0.34 12.92 -25.94
C VAL A 74 -1.30 13.39 -24.86
N ILE A 75 -0.79 13.87 -23.73
CA ILE A 75 -1.63 14.40 -22.63
C ILE A 75 -2.43 15.60 -23.13
N ASN A 76 -1.78 16.57 -23.77
CA ASN A 76 -2.43 17.75 -24.31
C ASN A 76 -3.49 17.38 -25.35
N LYS A 77 -3.22 16.38 -26.19
CA LYS A 77 -4.20 15.94 -27.20
C LYS A 77 -5.43 15.30 -26.58
N ILE A 78 -5.24 14.47 -25.54
CA ILE A 78 -6.34 13.85 -24.79
C ILE A 78 -7.20 14.94 -24.11
N LEU A 79 -6.56 15.95 -23.52
CA LEU A 79 -7.26 17.07 -22.88
C LEU A 79 -8.03 17.89 -23.90
N GLU A 80 -7.41 18.24 -25.03
CA GLU A 80 -8.07 18.96 -26.14
C GLU A 80 -9.32 18.23 -26.63
N ILE A 81 -9.25 16.90 -26.80
CA ILE A 81 -10.39 16.08 -27.24
C ILE A 81 -11.52 16.05 -26.19
N ARG A 82 -11.18 16.14 -24.90
CA ARG A 82 -12.19 16.19 -23.83
C ARG A 82 -12.87 17.56 -23.76
N ASP A 83 -12.10 18.63 -23.88
CA ASP A 83 -12.59 20.01 -23.80
C ASP A 83 -13.35 20.41 -25.08
N HIS A 84 -12.90 19.90 -26.23
CA HIS A 84 -13.47 20.15 -27.55
C HIS A 84 -13.78 18.83 -28.27
N PRO A 85 -14.83 18.11 -27.85
CA PRO A 85 -15.16 16.83 -28.45
C PRO A 85 -15.53 17.00 -29.94
N PRO A 86 -15.03 16.13 -30.82
CA PRO A 86 -15.44 16.10 -32.22
C PRO A 86 -16.96 16.11 -32.36
N ARG A 87 -17.49 16.93 -33.28
CA ARG A 87 -18.95 17.13 -33.47
C ARG A 87 -19.73 15.83 -33.67
N LEU A 88 -19.08 14.82 -34.25
CA LEU A 88 -19.63 13.49 -34.49
C LEU A 88 -19.97 12.72 -33.20
N LEU A 89 -19.32 13.04 -32.08
CA LEU A 89 -19.50 12.32 -30.82
C LEU A 89 -20.67 12.85 -29.98
N GLY A 90 -21.06 14.12 -30.15
CA GLY A 90 -22.19 14.74 -29.46
C GLY A 90 -22.13 14.75 -27.92
N ARG A 91 -21.01 14.29 -27.33
CA ARG A 91 -20.77 14.16 -25.88
C ARG A 91 -19.27 14.16 -25.60
N THR A 92 -18.88 14.37 -24.35
CA THR A 92 -17.47 14.22 -23.92
C THR A 92 -17.04 12.76 -24.06
N PRO A 93 -15.98 12.47 -24.84
CA PRO A 93 -15.53 11.10 -25.06
C PRO A 93 -14.91 10.48 -23.80
N GLY A 94 -15.27 9.22 -23.56
CA GLY A 94 -14.65 8.40 -22.52
C GLY A 94 -13.30 7.84 -22.95
N PRO A 95 -12.55 7.18 -22.04
CA PRO A 95 -11.20 6.68 -22.32
C PRO A 95 -11.10 5.79 -23.56
N LEU A 96 -12.04 4.86 -23.75
CA LEU A 96 -12.08 3.94 -24.89
C LEU A 96 -12.42 4.63 -26.22
N THR A 97 -12.95 5.84 -26.19
CA THR A 97 -13.29 6.62 -27.39
C THR A 97 -12.14 7.53 -27.81
N ILE A 98 -11.20 7.81 -26.91
CA ILE A 98 -10.02 8.66 -27.16
C ILE A 98 -8.80 7.81 -27.59
N LEU A 99 -8.72 6.55 -27.12
CA LEU A 99 -7.71 5.56 -27.50
C LEU A 99 -7.93 5.07 -28.95
#